data_AF-A0A1I0ESU6-F1
#
_entry.id   AF-A0A1I0ESU6-F1
#
_cell.length_a   1.000
_cell.length_b   1.000
_cell.length_c   1.000
_cell.angle_alpha   90.00
_cell.angle_beta   90.00
_cell.angle_gamma   90.00
#
_symmetry.space_group_name_H-M   'P 1'
#
loop_
_entity.id
_entity.type
_entity.pdbx_description
1 polymer ?
#
loop_
_entity_poly.entity_id
_entity_poly.type
_entity_poly.pdbx_seq_one_letter_code
_entity_poly.pdbx_strand_id
1 'polypeptide(L)' 'MEQPAGPIVDGLGVTLDLDEGSLVSDVILIAKVVNPDGQSGLAIADSDALDWITQYGLIKAAERIIEAQQFLVVGDDDD' A
#
# COMPACT_ATOMS: atom_id res chain seq x y z
N MET A 1 20.13 -8.21 -0.62
CA MET A 1 20.10 -8.00 0.84
C MET A 1 18.68 -7.60 1.20
N GLU A 2 18.11 -8.20 2.23
CA GLU A 2 16.84 -7.75 2.81
C GLU A 2 17.10 -6.61 3.77
N GLN A 3 16.20 -5.64 3.80
CA GLN A 3 16.23 -4.53 4.74
C GLN A 3 14.80 -4.26 5.22
N PRO A 4 14.61 -3.73 6.44
CA PRO A 4 13.29 -3.33 6.90
C PRO A 4 12.64 -2.34 5.93
N ALA A 5 11.36 -2.55 5.64
CA ALA A 5 10.61 -1.67 4.75
C ALA A 5 10.34 -0.28 5.37
N GLY A 6 10.22 -0.19 6.70
CA GLY A 6 9.88 1.04 7.43
C GLY A 6 10.69 2.27 6.98
N PRO A 7 12.03 2.26 7.06
CA PRO A 7 12.85 3.40 6.63
C PRO A 7 12.65 3.82 5.16
N ILE A 8 12.31 2.88 4.26
CA ILE A 8 12.02 3.18 2.86
C ILE A 8 10.67 3.89 2.75
N VAL A 9 9.65 3.35 3.40
CA VAL A 9 8.28 3.89 3.41
C VAL A 9 8.26 5.28 4.05
N ASP A 10 8.95 5.45 5.18
CA ASP A 10 9.12 6.72 5.88
C ASP A 10 9.84 7.75 4.99
N GLY A 11 10.89 7.32 4.28
CA GLY A 11 11.63 8.17 3.34
C GLY A 11 10.81 8.64 2.13
N LEU A 12 9.74 7.92 1.79
CA LEU A 12 8.76 8.31 0.75
C LEU A 12 7.64 9.21 1.29
N GLY A 13 7.60 9.45 2.61
CA GLY A 13 6.57 10.29 3.25
C GLY A 13 5.20 9.62 3.32
N VAL A 14 5.14 8.29 3.27
CA VAL A 14 3.87 7.54 3.36
C VAL A 14 3.42 7.48 4.82
N THR A 15 2.16 7.85 5.07
CA THR A 15 1.54 7.81 6.39
C THR A 15 0.22 7.06 6.35
N LEU A 16 -0.15 6.40 7.45
CA LEU A 16 -1.48 5.81 7.63
C LEU A 16 -2.30 6.71 8.56
N ASP A 17 -3.52 7.01 8.14
CA ASP A 17 -4.52 7.66 8.98
C ASP A 17 -5.29 6.56 9.72
N LEU A 18 -5.09 6.48 11.04
CA LEU A 18 -5.62 5.41 11.90
C LEU A 18 -6.35 6.02 13.09
N ASP A 19 -7.51 5.47 13.42
CA ASP A 19 -8.26 5.86 14.61
C ASP A 19 -7.51 5.46 15.89
N GLU A 20 -7.74 6.19 16.99
CA GLU A 20 -7.14 5.90 18.29
C GLU A 20 -7.46 4.46 18.74
N GLY A 21 -6.41 3.72 19.12
CA GLY A 21 -6.51 2.33 19.54
C GLY A 21 -6.54 1.31 18.39
N SER A 22 -6.46 1.75 17.14
CA SER A 22 -6.33 0.84 15.99
C SER A 22 -5.00 0.09 16.03
N LEU A 23 -5.06 -1.21 15.72
CA LEU A 23 -3.89 -2.07 15.57
C LEU A 23 -3.81 -2.55 14.12
N VAL A 24 -2.69 -2.31 13.47
CA VAL A 24 -2.37 -2.92 12.18
C VAL A 24 -1.86 -4.34 12.44
N SER A 25 -2.67 -5.35 12.11
CA SER A 25 -2.30 -6.76 12.27
C SER A 25 -1.46 -7.28 11.12
N ASP A 26 -1.76 -6.82 9.90
CA ASP A 26 -1.21 -7.34 8.66
C ASP A 26 -1.03 -6.20 7.65
N VAL A 27 0.05 -6.27 6.86
CA VAL A 27 0.33 -5.32 5.79
C VAL A 27 0.84 -6.03 4.54
N ILE A 28 0.45 -5.51 3.39
CA ILE A 28 1.08 -5.78 2.09
C ILE A 28 1.65 -4.47 1.59
N LEU A 29 2.94 -4.46 1.27
CA LEU A 29 3.62 -3.36 0.62
C LEU A 29 3.82 -3.71 -0.86
N ILE A 30 3.28 -2.86 -1.74
CA ILE A 30 3.54 -2.91 -3.18
C ILE A 30 4.30 -1.64 -3.54
N ALA A 31 5.56 -1.79 -3.95
CA ALA A 31 6.43 -0.69 -4.31
C ALA A 31 6.82 -0.75 -5.78
N LYS A 32 6.70 0.38 -6.48
CA LYS A 32 7.39 0.57 -7.76
C LYS A 32 8.87 0.81 -7.48
N VAL A 33 9.72 0.04 -8.14
CA VAL A 33 11.18 0.16 -8.01
C VAL A 33 11.81 0.52 -9.34
N VAL A 34 12.97 1.17 -9.31
CA VAL A 34 13.86 1.32 -10.47
C VAL A 34 15.02 0.38 -10.26
N ASN A 35 15.16 -0.59 -11.15
CA ASN A 35 16.21 -1.59 -11.11
C ASN A 35 17.56 -0.98 -11.54
N PRO A 36 18.70 -1.64 -11.23
CA PRO A 36 20.03 -1.13 -11.60
C PRO A 36 20.24 -0.93 -13.11
N ASP A 37 19.45 -1.62 -13.95
CA ASP A 37 19.44 -1.47 -15.40
C ASP A 37 18.59 -0.27 -15.89
N GLY A 38 18.01 0.50 -14.97
CA GLY A 38 17.13 1.64 -15.26
C GLY A 38 15.68 1.26 -15.59
N GLN A 39 15.33 -0.03 -15.59
CA GLN A 39 13.96 -0.47 -15.85
C GLN A 39 13.10 -0.31 -14.61
N SER A 40 11.81 -0.01 -14.81
CA SER A 40 10.83 -0.03 -13.72
C SER A 40 10.39 -1.46 -13.43
N GLY A 41 10.25 -1.79 -12.15
CA GLY A 41 9.73 -3.07 -11.69
C GLY A 41 8.75 -2.90 -10.53
N LEU A 42 8.24 -4.03 -10.04
CA LEU A 42 7.43 -4.11 -8.83
C LEU A 42 8.15 -4.97 -7.79
N ALA A 43 8.21 -4.48 -6.57
CA ALA A 43 8.59 -5.24 -5.39
C ALA A 43 7.36 -5.40 -4.50
N ILE A 44 7.12 -6.62 -4.03
CA ILE A 44 6.03 -6.95 -3.12
C ILE A 44 6.63 -7.58 -1.88
N ALA A 45 6.21 -7.10 -0.71
CA ALA A 45 6.52 -7.67 0.58
C ALA A 45 5.26 -7.68 1.44
N ASP A 46 5.19 -8.61 2.39
CA ASP A 46 4.07 -8.75 3.31
C ASP A 46 4.55 -9.14 4.71
N SER A 47 3.62 -9.23 5.65
CA SER A 47 3.91 -9.60 7.04
C SER A 47 4.23 -11.09 7.17
N ASP A 48 5.20 -11.46 8.01
CA ASP A 48 5.71 -12.84 8.14
C ASP A 48 4.63 -13.92 8.36
N ALA A 49 3.52 -13.58 9.01
CA ALA A 49 2.43 -14.51 9.34
C ALA A 49 1.21 -14.38 8.42
N LEU A 50 1.28 -13.60 7.34
CA LEU A 50 0.15 -13.34 6.47
C LEU A 50 -0.19 -14.59 5.65
N ASP A 51 -1.39 -15.14 5.86
CA ASP A 51 -1.87 -16.25 5.04
C ASP A 51 -2.36 -15.75 3.66
N TRP A 52 -2.32 -16.65 2.67
CA TRP A 52 -2.64 -16.30 1.28
C TRP A 52 -4.10 -15.84 1.08
N ILE A 53 -5.04 -16.29 1.92
CA ILE A 53 -6.46 -15.88 1.83
C ILE A 53 -6.58 -14.44 2.28
N THR A 54 -5.98 -14.11 3.43
CA THR A 54 -5.93 -12.73 3.95
C THR A 54 -5.17 -11.83 2.98
N GLN A 55 -4.06 -12.30 2.40
CA GLN A 55 -3.32 -11.55 1.39
C GLN A 55 -4.19 -11.19 0.17
N TYR A 56 -4.91 -12.17 -0.38
CA TYR A 56 -5.82 -11.96 -1.51
C TYR A 56 -6.97 -11.00 -1.14
N GLY A 57 -7.54 -11.19 0.05
CA GLY A 57 -8.61 -10.33 0.58
C GLY A 57 -8.18 -8.86 0.70
N LEU A 58 -6.98 -8.60 1.24
CA LEU A 58 -6.42 -7.26 1.37
C LEU A 58 -6.23 -6.59 0.00
N ILE A 59 -5.66 -7.30 -0.98
CA ILE A 59 -5.47 -6.77 -2.34
C ILE A 59 -6.81 -6.40 -2.97
N LYS A 60 -7.83 -7.27 -2.83
CA LYS A 60 -9.16 -7.01 -3.42
C LYS A 60 -9.94 -5.90 -2.70
N ALA A 61 -9.78 -5.79 -1.38
CA ALA A 61 -10.33 -4.67 -0.64
C ALA A 61 -9.66 -3.35 -1.05
N ALA A 62 -8.33 -3.33 -1.16
CA ALA A 62 -7.57 -2.17 -1.59
C ALA A 62 -7.92 -1.71 -3.00
N GLU A 63 -7.99 -2.64 -3.98
CA GLU A 63 -8.43 -2.36 -5.36
C GLU A 63 -9.77 -1.61 -5.36
N ARG A 64 -10.75 -2.13 -4.60
CA ARG A 64 -12.10 -1.56 -4.56
C ARG A 64 -12.18 -0.20 -3.87
N ILE A 65 -11.37 0.03 -2.84
CA ILE A 65 -11.27 1.33 -2.15
C ILE A 65 -10.64 2.37 -3.08
N ILE A 66 -9.55 2.01 -3.77
CA ILE A 66 -8.85 2.90 -4.70
C ILE A 66 -9.77 3.28 -5.86
N GLU A 67 -10.47 2.31 -6.45
CA GLU A 67 -11.48 2.57 -7.48
C GLU A 67 -12.56 3.54 -6.97
N ALA A 68 -13.11 3.32 -5.77
CA ALA A 68 -14.13 4.20 -5.20
C ALA A 68 -13.61 5.63 -4.94
N GLN A 69 -12.37 5.79 -4.47
CA GLN A 69 -11.75 7.09 -4.24
C GLN A 69 -11.54 7.87 -5.54
N GLN A 70 -11.21 7.19 -6.65
CA GLN A 70 -11.08 7.83 -7.96
C GLN A 70 -12.40 8.45 -8.45
N PHE A 71 -13.55 7.93 -8.04
CA PHE A 71 -14.86 8.50 -8.40
C PHE A 71 -15.31 9.68 -7.51
N LEU A 72 -14.72 9.88 -6.33
CA LEU A 72 -15.08 10.99 -5.43
C LEU A 72 -14.37 12.30 -5.78
N VAL A 73 -13.36 12.29 -6.66
CA VAL A 73 -12.57 13.48 -7.03
C VAL A 73 -13.21 14.30 -8.19
N VAL A 74 -14.36 13.88 -8.73
CA VAL A 74 -14.95 14.47 -9.96
C VAL A 74 -16.20 15.33 -9.69
N GLY A 75 -16.38 15.93 -8.50
CA GLY A 75 -17.67 16.58 -8.21
C GLY A 75 -17.70 17.68 -7.15
N ASP A 76 -16.67 18.52 -7.04
CA ASP A 76 -16.73 19.67 -6.10
C ASP A 76 -16.22 21.01 -6.67
N ASP A 77 -16.17 21.14 -8.00
CA ASP A 77 -16.02 22.44 -8.67
C ASP A 77 -17.23 22.65 -9.58
N ASP A 78 -18.34 23.13 -9.02
CA ASP A 78 -19.34 24.02 -9.66
C ASP A 78 -20.59 24.13 -8.76
N ASP A 79 -20.57 25.08 -7.80
CA ASP A 79 -21.65 26.04 -7.49
C ASP A 79 -21.30 26.99 -6.32
#